data_AF-A0A379USY8-F1
#
_entry.id   AF-A0A379USY8-F1
#
_cell.length_a   1.000
_cell.length_b   1.000
_cell.length_c   1.000
_cell.angle_alpha   90.00
_cell.angle_beta   90.00
_cell.angle_gamma   90.00
#
_symmetry.space_group_name_H-M   'P 1'
#
loop_
_entity.id
_entity.type
_entity.pdbx_description
1 polymer ?
#
loop_
_entity_poly.entity_id
_entity_poly.type
_entity_poly.pdbx_seq_one_letter_code
_entity_poly.pdbx_strand_id
1 'polypeptide(L)' 'MSQTITLIKDKILSDNYFTLRNITYDLTRRNGEVIRHKREVYDRGNGATILLYNSTKKNRGSGSPVSRGDMGQW' A
#
# COMPACT_ATOMS: atom_id res chain seq x y z
N MET A 1 -1.74 21.59 -3.11
CA MET A 1 -0.32 22.01 -3.08
C MET A 1 0.55 20.79 -2.89
N SER A 2 1.37 20.43 -3.88
CA SER A 2 2.44 19.45 -3.74
C SER A 2 3.57 20.05 -2.91
N GLN A 3 4.30 19.23 -2.13
CA GLN A 3 5.50 19.70 -1.46
C GLN A 3 6.65 19.77 -2.48
N THR A 4 7.51 20.77 -2.35
CA THR A 4 8.71 20.88 -3.20
C THR A 4 9.74 19.85 -2.74
N ILE A 5 10.20 19.02 -3.68
CA ILE A 5 11.20 18.00 -3.45
C ILE A 5 12.36 18.25 -4.43
N THR A 6 13.58 18.31 -3.89
CA THR A 6 14.80 18.48 -4.69
C THR A 6 15.67 17.24 -4.50
N LEU A 7 16.02 16.56 -5.60
CA LEU A 7 16.96 15.45 -5.56
C LEU A 7 18.38 16.00 -5.33
N ILE A 8 19.06 15.51 -4.30
CA ILE A 8 20.43 15.94 -3.95
C ILE A 8 21.46 14.90 -4.39
N LYS A 9 21.15 13.62 -4.18
CA LYS A 9 22.04 12.52 -4.55
C LYS A 9 21.25 11.25 -4.83
N ASP A 10 21.64 10.56 -5.89
CA ASP A 10 21.23 9.19 -6.16
C ASP A 10 22.50 8.33 -6.22
N LYS A 11 22.61 7.35 -5.33
CA LYS A 11 23.74 6.40 -5.28
C LYS A 11 23.20 4.99 -5.43
N ILE A 12 23.69 4.27 -6.43
CA ILE A 12 23.48 2.83 -6.54
C ILE A 12 24.28 2.12 -5.43
N LEU A 13 23.60 1.32 -4.62
CA LEU A 13 24.18 0.44 -3.62
C LEU A 13 24.36 -0.99 -4.15
N SER A 14 23.44 -1.44 -5.02
CA SER A 14 23.49 -2.73 -5.69
C SER A 14 22.75 -2.62 -7.02
N ASP A 15 23.27 -3.27 -8.07
CA ASP A 15 22.68 -3.28 -9.41
C ASP A 15 22.83 -4.67 -10.04
N ASN A 16 22.25 -5.65 -9.36
CA ASN A 16 22.22 -7.02 -9.83
C ASN A 16 20.95 -7.25 -10.65
N TYR A 17 20.01 -8.05 -10.13
CA TYR A 17 18.72 -8.29 -10.79
C TYR A 17 17.73 -7.13 -10.61
N PHE A 18 17.81 -6.45 -9.47
CA PHE A 18 17.03 -5.26 -9.13
C PHE A 18 17.99 -4.21 -8.59
N THR A 19 17.64 -2.93 -8.74
CA THR A 19 18.51 -1.83 -8.33
C THR A 19 18.14 -1.37 -6.92
N LEU A 20 19.12 -1.39 -6.01
CA LEU A 20 19.01 -0.77 -4.69
C LEU A 20 19.72 0.59 -4.72
N ARG A 21 19.00 1.65 -4.38
CA ARG A 21 19.50 3.03 -4.38
C ARG A 21 19.49 3.60 -2.97
N ASN A 22 20.47 4.44 -2.65
CA ASN A 22 20.45 5.34 -1.49
C ASN A 22 20.22 6.76 -1.98
N ILE A 23 18.97 7.22 -1.86
CA ILE A 23 18.51 8.51 -2.36
C ILE A 23 18.59 9.53 -1.22
N THR A 24 19.29 10.63 -1.47
CA THR A 24 19.27 11.83 -0.64
C THR A 24 18.46 12.91 -1.32
N TYR A 25 17.46 13.46 -0.64
CA TYR A 25 16.61 14.52 -1.16
C TYR A 25 16.28 15.54 -0.08
N ASP A 26 15.99 16.75 -0.51
CA ASP A 26 15.51 17.83 0.35
C ASP A 26 14.00 17.98 0.17
N LEU A 27 13.28 18.06 1.29
CA LEU A 27 11.83 18.29 1.35
C LEU A 27 11.57 19.69 1.93
N THR A 28 10.85 20.52 1.19
CA THR A 28 10.41 21.83 1.69
C THR A 28 9.05 21.68 2.37
N ARG A 29 9.03 21.84 3.70
CA ARG A 29 7.81 21.83 4.51
C ARG A 29 6.95 23.07 4.20
N ARG A 30 5.69 23.03 4.65
CA ARG A 30 4.73 24.13 4.44
C ARG A 30 5.17 25.46 5.08
N ASN A 31 5.99 25.41 6.13
CA ASN A 31 6.57 26.55 6.82
C ASN A 31 7.83 27.12 6.12
N GLY A 32 8.22 26.57 4.96
CA GLY A 32 9.44 26.95 4.24
C GLY A 32 10.72 26.29 4.76
N GLU A 33 10.65 25.51 5.84
CA GLU A 33 11.78 24.75 6.37
C GLU A 33 12.20 23.65 5.37
N VAL A 34 13.49 23.57 5.08
CA VAL A 34 14.06 22.53 4.21
C VAL A 34 14.71 21.45 5.05
N ILE A 35 14.31 20.19 4.84
CA ILE A 35 14.84 19.04 5.57
C ILE A 35 15.45 18.04 4.61
N ARG A 36 16.67 17.60 4.93
CA ARG A 36 17.38 16.58 4.20
C ARG A 36 17.01 15.19 4.69
N HIS A 37 16.55 14.35 3.78
CA HIS A 37 16.26 12.94 4.02
C HIS A 37 17.24 12.04 3.28
N LYS A 38 17.50 10.86 3.86
CA LYS A 38 18.18 9.73 3.21
C LYS A 38 17.28 8.51 3.28
N ARG A 39 17.10 7.81 2.16
CA ARG A 39 16.25 6.63 2.06
C ARG A 39 16.90 5.60 1.16
N GLU A 40 16.85 4.34 1.60
CA GLU A 40 17.13 3.22 0.71
C GLU A 40 15.85 2.87 -0.05
N VAL A 41 15.97 2.80 -1.37
CA VAL A 41 14.86 2.56 -2.30
C VAL A 41 15.21 1.34 -3.12
N TYR A 42 14.38 0.31 -3.01
CA TYR A 42 14.54 -0.93 -3.75
C TYR A 42 13.60 -0.94 -4.96
N ASP A 43 14.19 -0.73 -6.14
CA ASP A 43 13.48 -0.66 -7.40
C ASP A 43 13.33 -2.08 -8.00
N ARG A 44 12.11 -2.59 -7.93
CA ARG A 44 11.73 -3.95 -8.34
C ARG A 44 10.92 -3.97 -9.65
N GLY A 45 10.74 -2.80 -10.27
CA GLY A 45 9.73 -2.62 -11.32
C GLY A 45 8.28 -2.65 -10.80
N ASN A 46 7.34 -2.67 -11.75
CA ASN A 46 5.90 -2.65 -11.49
C ASN A 46 5.27 -4.03 -11.66
N GLY A 47 4.16 -4.27 -10.95
CA GLY A 47 3.37 -5.50 -11.09
C GLY A 47 1.89 -5.19 -11.28
N ALA A 48 1.15 -6.18 -11.78
CA ALA A 48 -0.31 -6.15 -11.89
C ALA A 48 -0.91 -7.31 -11.08
N THR A 49 -2.08 -7.10 -10.49
CA THR A 49 -2.83 -8.15 -9.77
C THR A 49 -4.29 -8.14 -10.20
N ILE A 50 -4.94 -9.30 -10.17
CA ILE A 50 -6.35 -9.45 -10.52
C ILE A 50 -7.09 -10.13 -9.36
N LEU A 51 -8.21 -9.55 -8.94
CA LEU A 51 -9.12 -10.16 -7.97
C LEU A 51 -10.29 -10.79 -8.71
N LEU A 52 -10.35 -12.12 -8.71
CA LEU A 52 -11.50 -12.85 -9.22
C LEU A 52 -12.61 -12.86 -8.17
N TYR A 53 -13.82 -12.47 -8.56
CA TYR A 53 -14.99 -12.56 -7.71
C TYR A 53 -16.16 -13.16 -8.49
N ASN A 54 -17.04 -13.85 -7.77
CA ASN A 54 -18.28 -14.39 -8.32
C ASN A 54 -19.45 -13.68 -7.63
N SER A 55 -20.25 -12.92 -8.40
CA SER A 55 -21.38 -12.13 -7.88
C SER A 55 -22.58 -12.98 -7.45
N THR A 56 -22.77 -14.16 -8.05
CA THR A 56 -23.89 -15.06 -7.72
C THR A 56 -23.56 -15.93 -6.52
N LYS A 57 -22.28 -16.25 -6.32
CA LYS A 57 -21.75 -17.01 -5.18
C LYS A 57 -21.26 -16.09 -4.06
N LYS A 58 -22.04 -15.04 -3.75
CA LYS A 58 -21.85 -14.33 -2.49
C LYS A 58 -22.22 -15.34 -1.40
N ASN A 59 -21.21 -15.94 -0.75
CA ASN A 59 -21.39 -16.74 0.47
C ASN A 59 -21.96 -15.83 1.57
N ARG A 60 -23.23 -15.45 1.43
CA ARG A 60 -24.10 -15.25 2.57
C ARG A 60 -24.21 -16.65 3.15
N GLY A 61 -23.54 -16.89 4.27
CA GLY A 61 -23.70 -18.13 5.01
C GLY A 61 -25.19 -18.46 5.05
N SER A 62 -25.52 -19.69 4.69
CA SER A 62 -26.86 -20.25 4.80
C SER A 62 -27.26 -20.28 6.27
N GLY A 63 -27.58 -19.12 6.84
CA GLY A 63 -28.45 -19.01 7.98
C GLY A 63 -29.86 -19.16 7.45
N SER A 64 -30.37 -20.39 7.45
CA SER A 64 -31.80 -20.63 7.33
C SER A 64 -32.53 -19.68 8.29
N PRO A 65 -33.64 -19.05 7.89
CA PRO A 65 -34.45 -18.33 8.87
C PRO A 65 -34.98 -19.38 9.85
N VAL A 66 -34.52 -19.33 11.10
CA VAL A 66 -35.14 -20.11 12.18
C VAL A 66 -36.60 -19.67 12.22
N SER A 67 -37.50 -20.60 11.92
CA SER A 67 -38.93 -20.37 11.98
C SER A 67 -39.31 -19.97 13.40
N ARG A 68 -40.15 -18.95 13.52
CA ARG A 68 -40.60 -18.34 14.78
C ARG A 68 -41.63 -19.24 15.49
N GLY A 69 -41.28 -20.50 15.68
CA GLY A 69 -42.11 -21.55 16.27
C GLY A 69 -41.45 -22.30 17.44
N ASP A 70 -40.12 -22.21 17.61
CA ASP A 70 -39.38 -22.95 18.64
C ASP A 70 -39.02 -22.08 19.86
N MET A 71 -39.95 -21.25 20.34
CA MET A 71 -39.90 -20.77 21.73
C MET A 71 -40.66 -21.76 22.62
N GLY A 72 -40.05 -22.93 22.80
CA GLY A 72 -40.36 -23.85 23.88
C GLY A 72 -39.61 -23.44 25.15
N GLN A 73 -40.34 -23.35 26.25
CA GLN A 73 -39.91 -22.88 27.56
C GLN A 73 -38.66 -23.58 28.10
N TRP A 74 -37.68 -22.79 28.56
CA TRP A 74 -36.85 -23.01 29.75
C TRP A 74 -36.39 -21.65 30.28
#